data_AF-A0A966QFM1-F1
#
_entry.id   AF-A0A966QFM1-F1
#
_cell.length_a   1.000
_cell.length_b   1.000
_cell.length_c   1.000
_cell.angle_alpha   90.00
_cell.angle_beta   90.00
_cell.angle_gamma   90.00
#
_symmetry.space_group_name_H-M   'P 1'
#
loop_
_entity.id
_entity.type
_entity.pdbx_description
1 polymer ?
#
loop_
_entity_poly.entity_id
_entity_poly.type
_entity_poly.pdbx_seq_one_letter_code
_entity_poly.pdbx_strand_id
1 'polypeptide(L)'
;RVVVVVALAQPQLEPEGLSRFLICAETTGLEVLVLLSKADLVEPAQGQQWIERLAAWGYGAQAIGRGDPLALGALRQRLQGGVSVLCGPSGVGKSSLLNALVPALALRTAAVSGKLQRGRHTTRHVELHDLAVDTLLADTPGFNRPELPTDARQWPLLFPEIRRQQQAGPRCRFRDCRHLQEPGCAIDRHWERYGYYRALFDQGP
;
A
#
# COMPACT_ATOMS: atom_id res chain seq x y z
N ARG A 1 -5.32 -11.30 -0.59
CA ARG A 1 -5.33 -9.81 -0.74
C ARG A 1 -4.04 -9.22 -0.16
N VAL A 2 -3.62 -8.03 -0.60
CA VAL A 2 -2.45 -7.31 -0.08
C VAL A 2 -2.92 -6.09 0.71
N VAL A 3 -2.41 -5.92 1.93
CA VAL A 3 -2.72 -4.79 2.81
C VAL A 3 -1.47 -3.92 2.93
N VAL A 4 -1.49 -2.77 2.27
CA VAL A 4 -0.41 -1.78 2.31
C VAL A 4 -0.62 -0.88 3.53
N VAL A 5 0.20 -1.05 4.56
CA VAL A 5 0.16 -0.26 5.79
C VAL A 5 1.11 0.93 5.65
N VAL A 6 0.57 2.13 5.86
CA VAL A 6 1.33 3.37 5.92
C VAL A 6 0.87 4.20 7.13
N ALA A 7 1.74 5.06 7.64
CA ALA A 7 1.43 5.91 8.79
C ALA A 7 1.01 7.30 8.35
N LEU A 8 -0.04 7.86 8.95
CA LEU A 8 -0.44 9.25 8.75
C LEU A 8 0.54 10.23 9.41
N ALA A 9 1.21 9.81 10.48
CA ALA A 9 2.27 10.56 11.14
C ALA A 9 3.38 9.66 11.68
N GLN A 10 4.60 10.19 11.74
CA GLN A 10 5.78 9.56 12.33
C GLN A 10 6.07 8.12 11.81
N PRO A 11 6.48 7.93 10.54
CA PRO A 11 6.91 8.95 9.57
C PRO A 11 5.73 9.63 8.85
N GLN A 12 5.99 10.80 8.27
CA GLN A 12 5.02 11.49 7.42
C GLN A 12 4.71 10.64 6.19
N LEU A 13 3.44 10.63 5.78
CA LEU A 13 3.01 9.91 4.59
C LEU A 13 3.48 10.63 3.31
N GLU A 14 4.43 10.02 2.61
CA GLU A 14 4.93 10.51 1.32
C GLU A 14 4.19 9.83 0.15
N PRO A 15 3.50 10.59 -0.72
CA PRO A 15 2.71 10.04 -1.82
C PRO A 15 3.50 9.20 -2.83
N GLU A 16 4.73 9.61 -3.14
CA GLU A 16 5.61 8.89 -4.07
C GLU A 16 6.05 7.55 -3.46
N GLY A 17 6.45 7.57 -2.18
CA GLY A 17 6.77 6.35 -1.44
C GLY A 17 5.61 5.37 -1.41
N LEU A 18 4.40 5.85 -1.08
CA LEU A 18 3.19 5.04 -1.12
C LEU A 18 2.90 4.48 -2.52
N SER A 19 3.07 5.30 -3.57
CA SER A 19 2.87 4.86 -4.96
C SER A 19 3.75 3.67 -5.31
N ARG A 20 5.02 3.64 -4.85
CA ARG A 20 5.90 2.48 -5.08
C ARG A 20 5.40 1.21 -4.42
N PHE A 21 4.89 1.28 -3.19
CA PHE A 21 4.28 0.11 -2.53
C PHE A 21 3.04 -0.38 -3.27
N LEU A 22 2.18 0.55 -3.72
CA LEU A 22 0.97 0.21 -4.46
C LEU A 22 1.30 -0.49 -5.79
N ILE A 23 2.27 0.04 -6.56
CA ILE A 23 2.73 -0.59 -7.81
C ILE A 23 3.21 -2.01 -7.55
N CYS A 24 3.99 -2.23 -6.49
CA CYS A 24 4.48 -3.56 -6.15
C CYS A 24 3.36 -4.49 -5.71
N ALA A 25 2.39 -4.00 -4.94
CA ALA A 25 1.21 -4.77 -4.56
C ALA A 25 0.37 -5.18 -5.78
N GLU A 26 0.20 -4.29 -6.74
CA GLU A 26 -0.52 -4.52 -8.00
C GLU A 26 0.11 -5.64 -8.86
N THR A 27 1.41 -5.89 -8.75
CA THR A 27 2.08 -7.01 -9.47
C THR A 27 1.54 -8.38 -9.09
N THR A 28 0.97 -8.49 -7.89
CA THR A 28 0.42 -9.76 -7.40
C THR A 28 -0.90 -10.13 -8.06
N GLY A 29 -1.57 -9.17 -8.72
CA GLY A 29 -2.92 -9.33 -9.25
C GLY A 29 -4.00 -9.50 -8.17
N LEU A 30 -3.64 -9.36 -6.89
CA LEU A 30 -4.57 -9.46 -5.76
C LEU A 30 -5.21 -8.10 -5.47
N GLU A 31 -6.38 -8.13 -4.84
CA GLU A 31 -6.99 -6.93 -4.26
C GLU A 31 -6.01 -6.21 -3.31
N VAL A 32 -5.87 -4.90 -3.49
CA VAL A 32 -5.03 -4.02 -2.67
C VAL A 32 -5.89 -3.15 -1.76
N LEU A 33 -5.69 -3.29 -0.45
CA LEU A 33 -6.29 -2.47 0.60
C LEU A 33 -5.22 -1.58 1.22
N VAL A 34 -5.50 -0.29 1.40
CA VAL A 34 -4.60 0.62 2.11
C VAL A 34 -5.06 0.84 3.54
N LEU A 35 -4.15 0.67 4.50
CA LEU A 35 -4.40 0.94 5.90
C LEU A 35 -3.57 2.15 6.35
N LEU A 36 -4.28 3.23 6.70
CA LEU A 36 -3.74 4.48 7.22
C LEU A 36 -3.64 4.38 8.75
N SER A 37 -2.50 3.89 9.22
CA SER A 37 -2.21 3.72 10.64
C SER A 37 -1.84 5.04 11.33
N LYS A 38 -1.87 5.03 12.68
CA LYS A 38 -1.55 6.17 13.53
C LYS A 38 -2.49 7.36 13.28
N ALA A 39 -3.76 7.07 12.97
CA ALA A 39 -4.78 8.09 12.81
C ALA A 39 -5.02 8.88 14.10
N ASP A 40 -4.67 8.32 15.27
CA ASP A 40 -4.68 8.97 16.57
C ASP A 40 -3.68 10.14 16.70
N LEU A 41 -2.72 10.27 15.79
CA LEU A 41 -1.68 11.30 15.82
C LEU A 41 -1.97 12.49 14.90
N VAL A 42 -3.11 12.49 14.21
CA VAL A 42 -3.48 13.51 13.24
C VAL A 42 -4.93 13.93 13.42
N GLU A 43 -5.28 15.09 12.86
CA GLU A 43 -6.68 15.53 12.81
C GLU A 43 -7.51 14.57 11.93
N PRO A 44 -8.77 14.24 12.31
CA PRO A 44 -9.63 13.36 11.52
C PRO A 44 -9.78 13.78 10.05
N ALA A 45 -9.78 15.08 9.79
CA ALA A 45 -9.85 15.64 8.44
C ALA A 45 -8.67 15.19 7.56
N GLN A 46 -7.46 15.05 8.12
CA GLN A 46 -6.30 14.60 7.38
C GLN A 46 -6.44 13.12 6.97
N GLY A 47 -6.95 12.27 7.86
CA GLY A 47 -7.25 10.87 7.54
C GLY A 47 -8.30 10.76 6.42
N GLN A 48 -9.37 11.54 6.51
CA GLN A 48 -10.44 11.57 5.52
C GLN A 48 -9.95 12.04 4.14
N GLN A 49 -9.14 13.10 4.09
CA GLN A 49 -8.52 13.57 2.85
C GLN A 49 -7.70 12.47 2.17
N TRP A 50 -6.94 11.68 2.93
CA TRP A 50 -6.18 10.56 2.37
C TRP A 50 -7.07 9.42 1.89
N ILE A 51 -8.18 9.13 2.56
CA ILE A 51 -9.15 8.12 2.11
C ILE A 51 -9.75 8.52 0.76
N GLU A 52 -10.18 9.77 0.62
CA GLU A 52 -10.74 10.31 -0.64
C GLU A 52 -9.71 10.30 -1.77
N ARG A 53 -8.47 10.72 -1.45
CA ARG A 53 -7.34 10.69 -2.38
C ARG A 53 -7.05 9.27 -2.88
N LEU A 54 -7.03 8.29 -1.98
CA LEU A 54 -6.81 6.88 -2.33
C LEU A 54 -7.97 6.28 -3.12
N ALA A 55 -9.22 6.67 -2.82
CA ALA A 55 -10.38 6.30 -3.62
C ALA A 55 -10.27 6.87 -5.05
N ALA A 56 -9.82 8.12 -5.20
CA ALA A 56 -9.53 8.71 -6.50
C ALA A 56 -8.40 7.97 -7.25
N TRP A 57 -7.44 7.37 -6.54
CA TRP A 57 -6.40 6.51 -7.11
C TRP A 57 -6.88 5.10 -7.44
N GLY A 58 -8.09 4.71 -7.02
CA GLY A 58 -8.69 3.40 -7.25
C GLY A 58 -8.51 2.39 -6.12
N TYR A 59 -8.12 2.82 -4.93
CA TYR A 59 -7.92 1.94 -3.78
C TYR A 59 -8.94 2.18 -2.67
N GLY A 60 -9.43 1.08 -2.08
CA GLY A 60 -10.10 1.15 -0.80
C GLY A 60 -9.10 1.48 0.31
N ALA A 61 -9.46 2.41 1.20
CA ALA A 61 -8.63 2.80 2.33
C ALA A 61 -9.41 2.75 3.64
N GLN A 62 -8.71 2.58 4.75
CA GLN A 62 -9.25 2.68 6.09
C GLN A 62 -8.22 3.31 7.02
N ALA A 63 -8.64 4.27 7.84
CA ALA A 63 -7.82 4.83 8.91
C ALA A 63 -7.99 4.04 10.21
N ILE A 64 -6.88 3.88 10.96
CA ILE A 64 -6.89 3.21 12.25
C ILE A 64 -5.91 3.89 13.22
N GLY A 65 -6.44 4.27 14.38
CA GLY A 65 -5.67 4.75 15.51
C GLY A 65 -5.35 3.64 16.52
N ARG A 66 -4.45 3.91 17.46
CA ARG A 66 -4.24 3.04 18.62
C ARG A 66 -5.52 2.94 19.45
N GLY A 67 -5.91 1.73 19.80
CA GLY A 67 -7.04 1.49 20.72
C GLY A 67 -8.41 1.81 20.13
N ASP A 68 -8.57 1.78 18.79
CA ASP A 68 -9.86 1.93 18.13
C ASP A 68 -10.51 0.56 17.85
N PRO A 69 -11.42 0.06 18.71
CA PRO A 69 -12.04 -1.24 18.54
C PRO A 69 -13.01 -1.29 17.34
N LEU A 70 -13.61 -0.16 16.96
CA LEU A 70 -14.55 -0.09 15.85
C LEU A 70 -13.81 -0.24 14.52
N ALA A 71 -12.74 0.54 14.33
CA ALA A 71 -11.89 0.40 13.14
C ALA A 71 -11.25 -0.99 13.08
N LEU A 72 -10.78 -1.53 14.20
CA LEU A 72 -10.23 -2.88 14.24
C LEU A 72 -11.27 -3.95 13.88
N GLY A 73 -12.51 -3.82 14.36
CA GLY A 73 -13.62 -4.70 14.00
C GLY A 73 -13.96 -4.64 12.51
N ALA A 74 -14.06 -3.43 11.95
CA ALA A 74 -14.28 -3.24 10.52
C ALA A 74 -13.14 -3.85 9.68
N LEU A 75 -11.88 -3.69 10.13
CA LEU A 75 -10.73 -4.30 9.46
C LEU A 75 -10.83 -5.83 9.52
N ARG A 76 -11.15 -6.42 10.68
CA ARG A 76 -11.34 -7.88 10.79
C ARG A 76 -12.36 -8.39 9.78
N GLN A 77 -13.51 -7.72 9.66
CA GLN A 77 -14.54 -8.08 8.68
C GLN A 77 -14.01 -8.02 7.24
N ARG A 78 -13.27 -6.97 6.87
CA ARG A 78 -12.67 -6.84 5.53
C ARG A 78 -11.62 -7.90 5.23
N LEU A 79 -10.92 -8.39 6.25
CA LEU A 79 -9.90 -9.42 6.10
C LEU A 79 -10.48 -10.85 6.12
N GLN A 80 -11.76 -11.03 6.43
CA GLN A 80 -12.38 -12.37 6.49
C GLN A 80 -12.20 -13.14 5.19
N GLY A 81 -11.91 -14.43 5.35
CA GLY A 81 -11.75 -15.38 4.26
C GLY A 81 -10.42 -15.22 3.52
N GLY A 82 -9.64 -16.29 3.51
CA GLY A 82 -8.39 -16.42 2.76
C GLY A 82 -7.19 -15.77 3.44
N VAL A 83 -6.16 -15.51 2.64
CA VAL A 83 -4.87 -14.98 3.11
C VAL A 83 -4.75 -13.50 2.78
N SER A 84 -4.40 -12.72 3.81
CA SER A 84 -4.05 -11.30 3.69
C SER A 84 -2.58 -11.11 4.00
N VAL A 85 -1.86 -10.38 3.14
CA VAL A 85 -0.43 -10.11 3.33
C VAL A 85 -0.24 -8.68 3.80
N LEU A 86 0.40 -8.47 4.94
CA LEU A 86 0.78 -7.13 5.40
C LEU A 86 2.10 -6.69 4.78
N CYS A 87 2.14 -5.52 4.17
CA CYS A 87 3.37 -4.89 3.69
C CYS A 87 3.38 -3.38 3.95
N GLY A 88 4.54 -2.75 3.82
CA GLY A 88 4.68 -1.30 4.03
C GLY A 88 6.03 -0.93 4.66
N PRO A 89 6.36 0.37 4.74
CA PRO A 89 7.63 0.85 5.28
C PRO A 89 7.89 0.40 6.73
N SER A 90 9.14 0.43 7.18
CA SER A 90 9.45 0.24 8.60
C SER A 90 8.86 1.38 9.45
N GLY A 91 8.52 1.09 10.71
CA GLY A 91 8.05 2.10 11.66
C GLY A 91 6.59 2.56 11.49
N VAL A 92 5.88 2.10 10.45
CA VAL A 92 4.47 2.50 10.21
C VAL A 92 3.49 1.89 11.20
N GLY A 93 3.82 0.76 11.85
CA GLY A 93 2.96 0.14 12.88
C GLY A 93 2.39 -1.24 12.53
N LYS A 94 2.97 -1.95 11.54
CA LYS A 94 2.55 -3.32 11.16
C LYS A 94 2.54 -4.30 12.35
N SER A 95 3.59 -4.33 13.16
CA SER A 95 3.65 -5.21 14.35
C SER A 95 2.63 -4.83 15.42
N SER A 96 2.36 -3.53 15.62
CA SER A 96 1.29 -3.07 16.52
C SER A 96 -0.08 -3.50 16.03
N LEU A 97 -0.32 -3.44 14.72
CA LEU A 97 -1.55 -3.93 14.10
C LEU A 97 -1.69 -5.44 14.25
N LEU A 98 -0.63 -6.20 14.03
CA LEU A 98 -0.60 -7.65 14.22
C LEU A 98 -1.00 -8.03 15.64
N ASN A 99 -0.43 -7.36 16.66
CA ASN A 99 -0.82 -7.59 18.05
C ASN A 99 -2.28 -7.24 18.34
N ALA A 100 -2.83 -6.20 17.68
CA ALA A 100 -4.24 -5.85 17.86
C ALA A 100 -5.17 -6.88 17.20
N LEU A 101 -4.80 -7.39 16.02
CA LEU A 101 -5.56 -8.39 15.27
C LEU A 101 -5.44 -9.80 15.87
N VAL A 102 -4.25 -10.16 16.37
CA VAL A 102 -3.96 -11.47 16.95
C VAL A 102 -3.26 -11.26 18.31
N PRO A 103 -4.02 -11.00 19.39
CA PRO A 103 -3.45 -10.69 20.70
C PRO A 103 -2.52 -11.77 21.27
N ALA A 104 -2.72 -13.03 20.87
CA ALA A 104 -1.91 -14.16 21.29
C ALA A 104 -0.44 -14.08 20.82
N LEU A 105 -0.12 -13.28 19.79
CA LEU A 105 1.26 -13.17 19.27
C LEU A 105 2.22 -12.49 20.23
N ALA A 106 1.73 -11.58 21.09
CA ALA A 106 2.52 -10.83 22.08
C ALA A 106 3.86 -10.29 21.53
N LEU A 107 3.89 -9.79 20.30
CA LEU A 107 5.12 -9.31 19.65
C LEU A 107 5.69 -8.11 20.41
N ARG A 108 7.01 -8.05 20.57
CA ARG A 108 7.69 -6.90 21.19
C ARG A 108 7.59 -5.67 20.27
N THR A 109 6.73 -4.71 20.62
CA THR A 109 6.64 -3.41 19.94
C THR A 109 7.48 -2.36 20.68
N ALA A 110 8.78 -2.25 20.38
CA ALA A 110 9.58 -1.13 20.89
C ALA A 110 9.29 0.16 20.09
N ALA A 111 9.28 1.31 20.77
CA ALA A 111 9.29 2.61 20.09
C ALA A 111 10.57 2.73 19.25
N VAL A 112 10.45 3.27 18.04
CA VAL A 112 11.58 3.43 17.11
C VAL A 112 12.57 4.42 17.72
N SER A 113 13.53 3.97 18.52
CA SER A 113 14.61 4.82 19.01
C SER A 113 15.59 5.05 17.87
N GLY A 114 15.89 6.31 17.60
CA GLY A 114 16.86 6.71 16.62
C GLY A 114 18.23 6.08 16.87
N LYS A 115 18.96 5.92 15.75
CA LYS A 115 20.35 5.46 15.61
C LYS A 115 20.60 3.95 15.71
N LEU A 116 20.91 3.41 14.52
CA LEU A 116 21.78 2.27 14.22
C LEU A 116 21.40 0.94 14.89
N GLN A 117 21.18 -0.08 14.06
CA GLN A 117 22.03 -1.28 14.02
C GLN A 117 21.49 -2.20 12.92
N ARG A 118 22.38 -2.56 12.00
CA ARG A 118 22.19 -3.68 11.08
C ARG A 118 21.65 -4.88 11.85
N GLY A 119 20.55 -5.44 11.38
CA GLY A 119 20.09 -6.81 11.63
C GLY A 119 20.16 -7.32 13.07
N ARG A 120 19.04 -7.26 13.79
CA ARG A 120 18.72 -8.30 14.78
C ARG A 120 17.20 -8.33 14.98
N HIS A 121 16.56 -9.32 14.36
CA HIS A 121 15.12 -9.60 14.38
C HIS A 121 14.24 -8.71 13.48
N THR A 122 14.65 -8.53 12.23
CA THR A 122 13.69 -8.39 11.12
C THR A 122 13.11 -9.78 10.82
N THR A 123 11.78 -9.91 10.66
CA THR A 123 11.10 -11.17 10.34
C THR A 123 11.71 -11.77 9.06
N ARG A 124 12.68 -12.70 9.16
CA ARG A 124 13.36 -13.28 7.97
C ARG A 124 12.52 -14.36 7.27
N HIS A 125 11.47 -14.82 7.95
CA HIS A 125 10.51 -15.80 7.46
C HIS A 125 9.14 -15.14 7.39
N VAL A 126 8.37 -15.49 6.35
CA VAL A 126 6.95 -15.17 6.29
C VAL A 126 6.25 -16.08 7.29
N GLU A 127 5.56 -15.50 8.26
CA GLU A 127 4.75 -16.23 9.24
C GLU A 127 3.27 -16.04 8.94
N LEU A 128 2.48 -17.10 9.05
CA LEU A 128 1.03 -17.05 8.91
C LEU A 128 0.39 -17.13 10.28
N HIS A 129 -0.53 -16.21 10.55
CA HIS A 129 -1.26 -16.12 11.81
C HIS A 129 -2.76 -16.28 11.57
N ASP A 130 -3.41 -17.13 12.36
CA ASP A 130 -4.86 -17.29 12.34
C ASP A 130 -5.54 -16.04 12.92
N LEU A 131 -6.32 -15.36 12.08
CA LEU A 131 -7.15 -14.22 12.50
C LEU A 131 -8.56 -14.67 12.91
N ALA A 132 -9.08 -15.67 12.20
CA ALA A 132 -10.36 -16.34 12.42
C ALA A 132 -10.34 -17.68 11.65
N VAL A 133 -11.43 -18.46 11.76
CA VAL A 133 -11.63 -19.65 10.90
C VAL A 133 -11.47 -19.25 9.43
N ASP A 134 -10.68 -20.03 8.69
CA ASP A 134 -10.36 -19.81 7.26
C ASP A 134 -9.81 -18.42 6.92
N THR A 135 -9.20 -17.73 7.90
CA THR A 135 -8.68 -16.37 7.71
C THR A 135 -7.26 -16.26 8.26
N LEU A 136 -6.30 -16.07 7.36
CA LEU A 136 -4.87 -16.01 7.68
C LEU A 136 -4.28 -14.64 7.39
N LEU A 137 -3.35 -14.23 8.23
CA LEU A 137 -2.57 -13.01 8.08
C LEU A 137 -1.09 -13.34 7.95
N ALA A 138 -0.50 -13.02 6.82
CA ALA A 138 0.93 -13.18 6.57
C ALA A 138 1.70 -11.95 7.05
N ASP A 139 2.59 -12.12 8.03
CA ASP A 139 3.59 -11.12 8.37
C ASP A 139 4.77 -11.24 7.40
N THR A 140 5.11 -10.14 6.74
CA THR A 140 6.29 -10.08 5.87
C THR A 140 7.28 -9.08 6.44
N PRO A 141 8.60 -9.33 6.31
CA PRO A 141 9.60 -8.34 6.69
C PRO A 141 9.28 -6.98 6.08
N GLY A 142 9.29 -5.94 6.92
CA GLY A 142 9.15 -4.57 6.43
C GLY A 142 10.33 -4.18 5.55
N PHE A 143 10.09 -3.90 4.28
CA PHE A 143 11.06 -3.26 3.39
C PHE A 143 10.81 -1.75 3.38
N ASN A 144 11.86 -0.93 3.41
CA ASN A 144 11.72 0.53 3.41
C ASN A 144 11.38 1.09 2.03
N ARG A 145 11.86 0.43 0.96
CA ARG A 145 11.57 0.81 -0.42
C ARG A 145 11.53 -0.47 -1.25
N PRO A 146 10.37 -0.87 -1.79
CA PRO A 146 10.31 -2.05 -2.64
C PRO A 146 10.97 -1.74 -4.00
N GLU A 147 11.60 -2.77 -4.55
CA GLU A 147 12.13 -2.76 -5.91
C GLU A 147 10.95 -2.80 -6.88
N LEU A 148 11.01 -1.96 -7.91
CA LEU A 148 9.97 -1.94 -8.93
C LEU A 148 10.13 -3.12 -9.87
N PRO A 149 9.04 -3.53 -10.56
CA PRO A 149 9.13 -4.51 -11.63
C PRO A 149 10.13 -4.06 -12.69
N THR A 150 11.06 -4.94 -13.05
CA THR A 150 12.12 -4.63 -14.03
C THR A 150 11.57 -4.40 -15.43
N ASP A 151 10.45 -5.05 -15.77
CA ASP A 151 9.78 -4.86 -17.06
C ASP A 151 8.86 -3.63 -17.05
N ALA A 152 9.40 -2.50 -17.50
CA ALA A 152 8.67 -1.23 -17.59
C ALA A 152 7.42 -1.26 -18.47
N ARG A 153 7.26 -2.27 -19.34
CA ARG A 153 6.04 -2.45 -20.16
C ARG A 153 4.83 -2.79 -19.31
N GLN A 154 5.04 -3.30 -18.10
CA GLN A 154 3.96 -3.66 -17.18
C GLN A 154 3.46 -2.46 -16.38
N TRP A 155 4.28 -1.42 -16.20
CA TRP A 155 3.97 -0.29 -15.32
C TRP A 155 2.63 0.40 -15.63
N PRO A 156 2.24 0.67 -16.90
CA PRO A 156 0.91 1.19 -17.21
C PRO A 156 -0.23 0.43 -16.53
N LEU A 157 -0.16 -0.91 -16.53
CA LEU A 157 -1.21 -1.78 -16.01
C LEU A 157 -1.21 -1.86 -14.48
N LEU A 158 -0.16 -1.37 -13.81
CA LEU A 158 -0.06 -1.33 -12.35
C LEU A 158 -0.67 -0.06 -11.76
N PHE A 159 -1.22 0.84 -12.59
CA PHE A 159 -1.93 2.04 -12.17
C PHE A 159 -3.43 1.90 -12.46
N PRO A 160 -4.28 1.81 -11.43
CA PRO A 160 -5.74 1.75 -11.61
C PRO A 160 -6.30 2.96 -12.39
N GLU A 161 -5.68 4.13 -12.32
CA GLU A 161 -6.08 5.31 -13.10
C GLU A 161 -5.93 5.07 -14.61
N ILE A 162 -4.80 4.50 -15.04
CA ILE A 162 -4.57 4.17 -16.44
C ILE A 162 -5.52 3.05 -16.87
N ARG A 163 -5.65 1.99 -16.06
CA ARG A 163 -6.59 0.88 -16.36
C ARG A 163 -8.03 1.38 -16.56
N ARG A 164 -8.53 2.23 -15.67
CA ARG A 164 -9.89 2.79 -15.77
C ARG A 164 -10.08 3.59 -17.05
N GLN A 165 -9.11 4.43 -17.41
CA GLN A 165 -9.18 5.19 -18.66
C GLN A 165 -9.14 4.29 -19.90
N GLN A 166 -8.30 3.25 -19.91
CA GLN A 166 -8.26 2.28 -21.01
C GLN A 166 -9.58 1.49 -21.16
N GLN A 167 -10.29 1.25 -20.05
CA GLN A 167 -11.58 0.56 -20.05
C GLN A 167 -12.74 1.46 -20.49
N ALA A 168 -12.72 2.74 -20.12
CA ALA A 168 -13.81 3.68 -20.36
C ALA A 168 -13.64 4.53 -21.64
N GLY A 169 -12.39 4.71 -22.10
CA GLY A 169 -12.03 5.66 -23.15
C GLY A 169 -11.64 5.03 -24.48
N PRO A 170 -11.25 5.85 -25.46
CA PRO A 170 -10.71 5.37 -26.73
C PRO A 170 -9.39 4.62 -26.50
N ARG A 171 -9.05 3.71 -27.42
CA ARG A 171 -7.79 2.99 -27.37
C ARG A 171 -6.65 3.84 -27.93
N CYS A 172 -5.45 3.69 -27.36
CA CYS A 172 -4.25 4.26 -27.96
C CYS A 172 -4.03 3.71 -29.38
N ARG A 173 -3.40 4.52 -30.23
CA ARG A 173 -2.98 4.09 -31.58
C ARG A 173 -2.05 2.87 -31.55
N PHE A 174 -1.14 2.81 -30.56
CA PHE A 174 -0.14 1.77 -30.41
C PHE A 174 -0.45 0.88 -29.20
N ARG A 175 -0.20 -0.44 -29.33
CA ARG A 175 -0.47 -1.44 -28.28
C ARG A 175 0.52 -1.36 -27.11
N ASP A 176 1.73 -0.90 -27.38
CA ASP A 176 2.85 -0.75 -26.44
C ASP A 176 3.03 0.71 -25.99
N CYS A 177 1.98 1.52 -26.09
CA CYS A 177 1.99 2.91 -25.64
C CYS A 177 2.34 2.98 -24.14
N ARG A 178 3.40 3.70 -23.78
CA ARG A 178 3.78 3.94 -22.37
C ARG A 178 3.06 5.13 -21.77
N HIS A 179 2.14 5.74 -22.50
CA HIS A 179 1.30 6.85 -22.02
C HIS A 179 2.09 8.08 -21.52
N LEU A 180 3.29 8.32 -22.06
CA LEU A 180 4.15 9.44 -21.68
C LEU A 180 3.93 10.63 -22.60
N GLN A 181 4.29 10.49 -23.87
CA GLN A 181 4.21 11.54 -24.90
C GLN A 181 3.95 10.99 -26.30
N GLU A 182 3.62 9.69 -26.42
CA GLU A 182 3.42 9.04 -27.71
C GLU A 182 2.29 9.70 -28.52
N PRO A 183 2.47 9.93 -29.83
CA PRO A 183 1.41 10.47 -30.68
C PRO A 183 0.26 9.47 -30.79
N GLY A 184 -0.98 9.94 -30.57
CA GLY A 184 -2.16 9.08 -30.54
C GLY A 184 -2.32 8.26 -29.24
N CYS A 185 -1.66 8.68 -28.15
CA CYS A 185 -2.01 8.21 -26.81
C CYS A 185 -3.41 8.76 -26.43
N ALA A 186 -4.28 7.86 -25.96
CA ALA A 186 -5.65 8.18 -25.56
C ALA A 186 -5.82 8.44 -24.04
N ILE A 187 -4.74 8.33 -23.27
CA ILE A 187 -4.75 8.52 -21.82
C ILE A 187 -4.60 9.99 -21.49
N ASP A 188 -5.56 10.52 -20.73
CA ASP A 188 -5.46 11.80 -20.07
C ASP A 188 -4.39 11.76 -18.98
N ARG A 189 -3.68 12.89 -18.85
CA ARG A 189 -2.52 13.07 -17.97
C ARG A 189 -2.83 13.99 -16.79
N HIS A 190 -4.05 14.50 -16.66
CA HIS A 190 -4.54 15.33 -15.56
C HIS A 190 -5.04 14.47 -14.39
N TRP A 191 -4.15 13.65 -13.84
CA TRP A 191 -4.39 12.91 -12.61
C TRP A 191 -3.19 13.03 -11.70
N GLU A 192 -3.46 13.01 -10.41
CA GLU A 192 -2.50 13.37 -9.38
C GLU A 192 -1.18 12.59 -9.46
N ARG A 193 -1.28 11.27 -9.66
CA ARG A 193 -0.10 10.38 -9.70
C ARG A 193 0.64 10.38 -11.05
N TYR A 194 0.23 11.16 -12.05
CA TYR A 194 0.89 11.15 -13.37
C TYR A 194 2.36 11.57 -13.28
N GLY A 195 2.66 12.54 -12.40
CA GLY A 195 4.03 12.96 -12.12
C GLY A 195 4.90 11.82 -11.59
N TYR A 196 4.36 11.01 -10.66
CA TYR A 196 5.06 9.84 -10.10
C TYR A 196 5.23 8.76 -11.15
N TYR A 197 4.20 8.50 -11.96
CA TYR A 197 4.24 7.56 -13.07
C TYR A 197 5.35 7.90 -14.08
N ARG A 198 5.43 9.16 -14.51
CA ARG A 198 6.48 9.63 -15.42
C ARG A 198 7.88 9.47 -14.81
N ALA A 199 8.02 9.85 -13.54
CA ALA A 199 9.29 9.75 -12.83
C ALA A 199 9.85 8.32 -12.74
N LEU A 200 9.00 7.28 -12.82
CA LEU A 200 9.46 5.89 -12.90
C LEU A 200 10.35 5.65 -14.13
N PHE A 201 10.02 6.28 -15.27
CA PHE A 201 10.76 6.10 -16.52
C PHE A 201 12.01 6.97 -16.59
N ASP A 202 12.02 8.10 -15.88
CA ASP A 202 13.18 9.02 -15.85
C ASP A 202 14.32 8.46 -14.98
N GLN A 203 14.01 7.61 -13.99
CA GLN A 203 15.00 7.06 -13.06
C GLN A 203 15.71 5.78 -13.58
N GLY A 204 15.26 5.21 -14.70
CA GLY A 204 15.71 3.90 -15.18
C GLY A 204 15.27 2.73 -14.27
N PRO A 205 15.19 1.49 -14.80
CA PRO A 205 15.02 0.30 -13.96
C PRO A 205 16.25 0.04 -13.07
#